data_AF-F0QYB2-F1
#
_entry.id   AF-F0QYB2-F1
#
_cell.length_a   1.000
_cell.length_b   1.000
_cell.length_c   1.000
_cell.angle_alpha   90.00
_cell.angle_beta   90.00
_cell.angle_gamma   90.00
#
_symmetry.space_group_name_H-M   'P 1'
#
loop_
_entity.id
_entity.type
_entity.pdbx_description
1 polymer ?
#
loop_
_entity_poly.entity_id
_entity_poly.type
_entity_poly.pdbx_seq_one_letter_code
_entity_poly.pdbx_strand_id
1 'polypeptide(L)'
;MSITVTPMTYSVTFVESGLPQDTQWIVYLNGHEESSTSNEIVFNEPNGYYQFTISSVSGYVPTPSGGNVTVNNGNVIITVYFTQAPNYQPQPKQTTSTFTPALTLNDLIIAIVILLIIILIIEVLRLRKR
;
A
#
# COMPACT_ATOMS: atom_id res chain seq x y z
N MET A 1 -46.94 -24.44 16.58
CA MET A 1 -46.44 -24.25 15.21
C MET A 1 -45.48 -23.06 15.23
N SER A 2 -44.26 -23.24 14.76
CA SER A 2 -43.30 -22.14 14.59
C SER A 2 -43.46 -21.61 13.18
N ILE A 3 -43.64 -20.30 13.02
CA ILE A 3 -43.69 -19.65 11.70
C ILE A 3 -42.25 -19.21 11.41
N THR A 4 -41.58 -19.83 10.44
CA THR A 4 -40.23 -19.42 10.03
C THR A 4 -40.36 -18.36 8.94
N VAL A 5 -40.02 -17.12 9.24
CA VAL A 5 -39.93 -16.05 8.24
C VAL A 5 -38.52 -16.05 7.66
N THR A 6 -38.39 -16.45 6.40
CA THR A 6 -37.13 -16.32 5.66
C THR A 6 -36.97 -14.87 5.18
N PRO A 7 -35.92 -14.15 5.59
CA PRO A 7 -35.66 -12.82 5.08
C PRO A 7 -35.30 -12.88 3.60
N MET A 8 -35.67 -11.84 2.84
CA MET A 8 -35.21 -11.66 1.46
C MET A 8 -33.71 -11.34 1.48
N THR A 9 -32.93 -12.09 0.72
CA THR A 9 -31.48 -11.92 0.59
C THR A 9 -31.10 -11.37 -0.78
N TYR A 10 -29.93 -10.75 -0.84
CA TYR A 10 -29.34 -10.17 -2.04
C TYR A 10 -27.91 -10.68 -2.18
N SER A 11 -27.44 -10.81 -3.42
CA SER A 11 -26.10 -11.31 -3.67
C SER A 11 -25.05 -10.22 -3.43
N VAL A 12 -24.03 -10.55 -2.66
CA VAL A 12 -22.79 -9.77 -2.53
C VAL A 12 -21.71 -10.53 -3.28
N THR A 13 -21.39 -10.07 -4.49
CA THR A 13 -20.45 -10.72 -5.39
C THR A 13 -19.11 -10.01 -5.33
N PHE A 14 -18.07 -10.74 -4.97
CA PHE A 14 -16.68 -10.32 -5.10
C PHE A 14 -16.14 -10.85 -6.43
N VAL A 15 -15.52 -9.97 -7.22
CA VAL A 15 -14.88 -10.33 -8.48
C VAL A 15 -13.40 -10.02 -8.37
N GLU A 16 -12.56 -11.04 -8.42
CA GLU A 16 -11.11 -10.83 -8.48
C GLU A 16 -10.64 -10.53 -9.90
N SER A 17 -9.56 -9.76 -9.97
CA SER A 17 -8.79 -9.56 -11.18
C SER A 17 -7.31 -9.50 -10.86
N GLY A 18 -6.51 -10.29 -11.56
CA GLY A 18 -5.05 -10.24 -11.50
C GLY A 18 -4.40 -11.47 -10.87
N LEU A 19 -5.19 -12.42 -10.35
CA LEU A 19 -4.65 -13.72 -9.97
C LEU A 19 -4.40 -14.61 -11.20
N PRO A 20 -3.39 -15.50 -11.16
CA PRO A 20 -3.27 -16.58 -12.13
C PRO A 20 -4.49 -17.51 -12.05
N GLN A 21 -4.84 -18.12 -13.19
CA GLN A 21 -5.92 -19.10 -13.25
C GLN A 21 -5.69 -20.23 -12.21
N ASP A 22 -6.79 -20.70 -11.61
CA ASP A 22 -6.81 -21.75 -10.60
C ASP A 22 -6.12 -21.38 -9.27
N THR A 23 -5.84 -20.10 -9.04
CA THR A 23 -5.33 -19.61 -7.75
C THR A 23 -6.47 -19.46 -6.75
N GLN A 24 -6.40 -20.17 -5.63
CA GLN A 24 -7.38 -20.03 -4.56
C GLN A 24 -7.25 -18.67 -3.87
N TRP A 25 -8.38 -18.00 -3.65
CA TRP A 25 -8.51 -16.80 -2.85
C TRP A 25 -9.72 -16.90 -1.94
N ILE A 26 -9.71 -16.11 -0.87
CA ILE A 26 -10.65 -16.24 0.24
C ILE A 26 -11.17 -14.84 0.60
N VAL A 27 -12.48 -14.76 0.80
CA VAL A 27 -13.16 -13.58 1.32
C VAL A 27 -13.84 -13.93 2.62
N TYR A 28 -13.71 -13.05 3.59
CA TYR A 28 -14.51 -13.06 4.80
C TYR A 28 -15.55 -11.95 4.71
N LEU A 29 -16.82 -12.27 4.89
CA LEU A 29 -17.92 -11.30 5.01
C LEU A 29 -18.60 -11.50 6.38
N ASN A 30 -18.48 -10.51 7.25
CA ASN A 30 -19.00 -10.54 8.63
C ASN A 30 -18.56 -11.78 9.42
N GLY A 31 -17.34 -12.25 9.18
CA GLY A 31 -16.77 -13.45 9.79
C GLY A 31 -17.14 -14.77 9.10
N HIS A 32 -18.03 -14.76 8.11
CA HIS A 32 -18.29 -15.93 7.26
C HIS A 32 -17.27 -16.01 6.13
N GLU A 33 -16.64 -17.16 5.99
CA GLU A 33 -15.60 -17.42 4.99
C GLU A 33 -16.20 -18.08 3.75
N GLU A 34 -15.84 -17.59 2.58
CA GLU A 34 -16.03 -18.29 1.31
C GLU A 34 -14.71 -18.25 0.52
N SER A 35 -14.46 -19.30 -0.27
CA SER A 35 -13.26 -19.40 -1.08
C SER A 35 -13.57 -19.91 -2.48
N SER A 36 -12.74 -19.53 -3.45
CA SER A 36 -12.92 -19.89 -4.85
C SER A 36 -11.56 -19.94 -5.55
N THR A 37 -11.47 -20.74 -6.59
CA THR A 37 -10.35 -20.72 -7.56
C THR A 37 -10.74 -20.05 -8.88
N SER A 38 -12.01 -19.67 -9.01
CA SER A 38 -12.53 -18.89 -10.13
C SER A 38 -12.44 -17.40 -9.82
N ASN A 39 -12.85 -16.55 -10.75
CA ASN A 39 -12.79 -15.11 -10.57
C ASN A 39 -13.88 -14.55 -9.63
N GLU A 40 -14.81 -15.38 -9.14
CA GLU A 40 -15.97 -14.91 -8.35
C GLU A 40 -16.15 -15.67 -7.03
N ILE A 41 -16.57 -14.92 -6.00
CA ILE A 41 -17.09 -15.41 -4.72
C ILE A 41 -18.41 -14.69 -4.42
N VAL A 42 -19.45 -15.43 -4.05
CA VAL A 42 -20.81 -14.89 -3.84
C VAL A 42 -21.32 -15.23 -2.44
N PHE A 43 -21.75 -14.20 -1.71
CA PHE A 43 -22.51 -14.34 -0.47
C PHE A 43 -23.97 -13.95 -0.70
N ASN A 44 -24.90 -14.49 0.10
CA ASN A 44 -26.30 -14.10 0.08
C ASN A 44 -26.71 -13.55 1.44
N GLU A 45 -26.85 -12.24 1.51
CA GLU A 45 -27.07 -11.52 2.77
C GLU A 45 -28.36 -10.69 2.70
N PRO A 46 -29.11 -10.56 3.81
CA PRO A 46 -30.23 -9.62 3.88
C PRO A 46 -29.73 -8.16 3.82
N ASN A 47 -30.67 -7.23 3.85
CA ASN A 47 -30.33 -5.81 3.99
C ASN A 47 -29.51 -5.56 5.27
N GLY A 48 -28.37 -4.89 5.14
CA GLY A 48 -27.46 -4.71 6.25
C GLY A 48 -26.16 -4.02 5.89
N TYR A 49 -25.31 -3.86 6.90
CA TYR A 49 -23.97 -3.32 6.78
C TYR A 49 -22.98 -4.40 7.20
N TYR A 50 -22.11 -4.79 6.27
CA TYR A 50 -21.22 -5.94 6.43
C TYR A 50 -19.78 -5.49 6.29
N GLN A 51 -18.92 -5.93 7.20
CA GLN A 51 -17.48 -5.80 7.05
C GLN A 51 -16.95 -6.95 6.22
N PHE A 52 -16.03 -6.68 5.30
CA PHE A 52 -15.34 -7.71 4.55
C PHE A 52 -13.82 -7.59 4.67
N THR A 53 -13.13 -8.71 4.56
CA THR A 53 -11.67 -8.78 4.43
C THR A 53 -11.28 -9.82 3.39
N ILE A 54 -10.25 -9.52 2.61
CA ILE A 54 -9.71 -10.39 1.58
C ILE A 54 -8.40 -10.98 2.09
N SER A 55 -8.26 -12.30 2.05
CA SER A 55 -7.01 -12.95 2.42
C SER A 55 -5.88 -12.58 1.47
N SER A 56 -4.68 -12.41 2.02
CA SER A 56 -3.47 -12.27 1.21
C SER A 56 -3.19 -13.59 0.49
N VAL A 57 -3.01 -13.52 -0.84
CA VAL A 57 -2.53 -14.63 -1.65
C VAL A 57 -1.01 -14.55 -1.75
N SER A 58 -0.30 -15.68 -1.70
CA SER A 58 1.17 -15.69 -1.74
C SER A 58 1.71 -14.95 -2.95
N GLY A 59 2.52 -13.91 -2.71
CA GLY A 59 3.08 -13.08 -3.79
C GLY A 59 2.10 -12.07 -4.40
N TYR A 60 0.91 -11.87 -3.85
CA TYR A 60 -0.06 -10.87 -4.31
C TYR A 60 -0.62 -10.03 -3.15
N VAL A 61 -0.96 -8.79 -3.45
CA VAL A 61 -1.59 -7.85 -2.53
C VAL A 61 -2.97 -7.48 -3.08
N PRO A 62 -4.08 -7.78 -2.37
CA PRO A 62 -5.42 -7.38 -2.78
C PRO A 62 -5.70 -5.91 -2.53
N THR A 63 -6.38 -5.25 -3.46
CA THR A 63 -6.89 -3.88 -3.34
C THR A 63 -8.34 -3.82 -3.82
N PRO A 64 -9.33 -3.57 -2.93
CA PRO A 64 -9.18 -3.42 -1.49
C PRO A 64 -8.85 -4.76 -0.80
N SER A 65 -8.05 -4.73 0.26
CA SER A 65 -7.81 -5.89 1.14
C SER A 65 -8.90 -6.07 2.19
N GLY A 66 -9.81 -5.11 2.32
CA GLY A 66 -10.94 -5.13 3.22
C GLY A 66 -11.69 -3.81 3.20
N GLY A 67 -12.85 -3.79 3.83
CA GLY A 67 -13.71 -2.61 3.87
C GLY A 67 -15.09 -2.95 4.39
N ASN A 68 -16.07 -2.14 4.00
CA ASN A 68 -17.46 -2.35 4.35
C ASN A 68 -18.35 -2.27 3.11
N VAL A 69 -19.44 -3.02 3.14
CA VAL A 69 -20.46 -3.06 2.09
C VAL A 69 -21.84 -2.90 2.71
N THR A 70 -22.67 -2.07 2.07
CA THR A 70 -24.08 -1.90 2.43
C THR A 70 -24.93 -2.66 1.42
N VAL A 71 -25.73 -3.60 1.91
CA VAL A 71 -26.77 -4.28 1.12
C VAL A 71 -28.08 -3.54 1.38
N ASN A 72 -28.64 -2.93 0.32
CA ASN A 72 -29.89 -2.17 0.42
C ASN A 72 -30.81 -2.49 -0.75
N ASN A 73 -31.63 -3.51 -0.58
CA ASN A 73 -32.64 -3.94 -1.54
C ASN A 73 -32.11 -4.23 -2.96
N GLY A 74 -30.85 -4.64 -3.08
CA GLY A 74 -30.21 -4.91 -4.35
C GLY A 74 -28.92 -5.68 -4.22
N ASN A 75 -28.54 -6.34 -5.31
CA ASN A 75 -27.28 -7.07 -5.44
C ASN A 75 -26.11 -6.07 -5.49
N VAL A 76 -25.00 -6.44 -4.88
CA VAL A 76 -23.79 -5.61 -4.81
C VAL A 76 -22.63 -6.35 -5.43
N ILE A 77 -21.80 -5.64 -6.19
CA ILE A 77 -20.57 -6.16 -6.80
C ILE A 77 -19.38 -5.38 -6.27
N ILE A 78 -18.34 -6.10 -5.83
CA ILE A 78 -17.09 -5.54 -5.32
C ILE A 78 -15.95 -6.12 -6.15
N THR A 79 -15.23 -5.26 -6.88
CA THR A 79 -14.04 -5.67 -7.62
C THR A 79 -12.81 -5.62 -6.72
N VAL A 80 -12.01 -6.67 -6.75
CA VAL A 80 -10.76 -6.81 -6.00
C VAL A 80 -9.61 -7.00 -6.97
N TYR A 81 -8.67 -6.07 -6.98
CA TYR A 81 -7.47 -6.15 -7.81
C TYR A 81 -6.33 -6.81 -7.03
N PHE A 82 -5.80 -7.91 -7.56
CA PHE A 82 -4.59 -8.54 -7.04
C PHE A 82 -3.40 -8.09 -7.86
N THR A 83 -2.48 -7.37 -7.21
CA THR A 83 -1.20 -6.97 -7.82
C THR A 83 -0.07 -7.79 -7.20
N GLN A 84 0.90 -8.21 -8.00
CA GLN A 84 2.07 -8.91 -7.47
C GLN A 84 2.71 -8.06 -6.37
N ALA A 85 2.94 -8.69 -5.21
CA ALA A 85 3.72 -8.09 -4.15
C ALA A 85 5.11 -7.75 -4.74
N PRO A 86 5.69 -6.58 -4.42
CA PRO A 86 7.04 -6.29 -4.84
C PRO A 86 7.93 -7.47 -4.39
N ASN A 87 8.66 -8.07 -5.34
CA ASN A 87 9.64 -9.08 -5.01
C ASN A 87 10.56 -8.48 -3.95
N TYR A 88 10.49 -9.01 -2.73
CA TYR A 88 11.44 -8.67 -1.69
C TYR A 88 12.79 -9.28 -2.10
N GLN A 89 13.50 -8.62 -3.00
CA GLN A 89 14.93 -8.44 -2.77
C GLN A 89 15.02 -7.73 -1.41
N PRO A 90 15.89 -8.14 -0.47
CA PRO A 90 16.14 -7.33 0.70
C PRO A 90 16.72 -5.99 0.26
N GLN A 91 15.85 -5.04 -0.08
CA GLN A 91 16.17 -3.63 -0.03
C GLN A 91 16.38 -3.33 1.46
N PRO A 92 17.50 -2.69 1.86
CA PRO A 92 17.60 -2.17 3.22
C PRO A 92 16.33 -1.37 3.49
N LYS A 93 15.68 -1.64 4.63
CA LYS A 93 14.53 -0.88 5.13
C LYS A 93 14.76 0.59 4.78
N GLN A 94 13.78 1.27 4.19
CA GLN A 94 13.83 2.72 4.01
C GLN A 94 13.77 3.36 5.40
N THR A 95 14.90 3.32 6.12
CA THR A 95 15.25 4.34 7.10
C THR A 95 15.14 5.64 6.36
N THR A 96 14.29 6.53 6.87
CA THR A 96 14.25 7.96 6.61
C THR A 96 15.59 8.40 6.06
N SER A 97 15.64 8.72 4.77
CA SER A 97 16.83 9.27 4.13
C SER A 97 17.13 10.59 4.82
N THR A 98 17.88 10.53 5.92
CA THR A 98 18.64 11.66 6.40
C THR A 98 19.56 12.00 5.25
N PHE A 99 19.23 13.09 4.56
CA PHE A 99 20.11 13.76 3.64
C PHE A 99 21.39 14.11 4.41
N THR A 100 22.38 13.24 4.36
CA THR A 100 23.76 13.65 4.61
C THR A 100 24.12 14.54 3.43
N PRO A 101 24.49 15.82 3.64
CA PRO A 101 25.00 16.62 2.54
C PRO A 101 26.32 15.98 2.07
N ALA A 102 26.25 15.25 0.96
CA ALA A 102 27.43 14.94 0.18
C ALA A 102 27.95 16.29 -0.31
N LEU A 103 29.15 16.69 0.12
CA LEU A 103 29.78 17.89 -0.37
C LEU A 103 29.82 17.79 -1.89
N THR A 104 28.99 18.58 -2.55
CA THR A 104 28.97 18.63 -4.00
C THR A 104 30.27 19.31 -4.44
N LEU A 105 30.68 19.11 -5.71
CA LEU A 105 31.86 19.77 -6.23
C LEU A 105 31.79 21.30 -6.03
N ASN A 106 30.58 21.86 -6.07
CA ASN A 106 30.29 23.27 -5.80
C ASN A 106 30.60 23.66 -4.34
N ASP A 107 30.26 22.81 -3.36
CA ASP A 107 30.56 23.07 -1.94
C ASP A 107 32.07 23.05 -1.66
N LEU A 108 32.80 22.15 -2.33
CA LEU A 108 34.27 22.12 -2.26
C LEU A 108 34.90 23.35 -2.92
N ILE A 109 34.36 23.80 -4.06
CA ILE A 109 34.84 25.02 -4.73
C ILE A 109 34.68 26.24 -3.82
N ILE A 110 33.52 26.39 -3.17
CA ILE A 110 33.25 27.51 -2.25
C ILE A 110 34.21 27.47 -1.05
N ALA A 111 34.44 26.28 -0.47
CA ALA A 111 35.36 26.12 0.66
C ALA A 111 36.81 26.51 0.31
N ILE A 112 37.29 26.15 -0.88
CA ILE A 112 38.64 26.50 -1.36
C ILE A 112 38.76 28.02 -1.57
N VAL A 113 37.74 28.67 -2.15
CA VAL A 113 37.73 30.13 -2.37
C VAL A 113 37.81 30.88 -1.04
N ILE A 114 37.04 30.45 -0.03
CA ILE A 114 37.07 31.07 1.30
C ILE A 114 38.47 30.93 1.94
N LEU A 115 39.10 29.77 1.83
CA LEU A 115 40.44 29.54 2.39
C LEU A 115 41.49 30.45 1.74
N LEU A 116 41.45 30.62 0.42
CA LEU A 116 42.37 31.51 -0.31
C LEU A 116 42.19 32.97 0.09
N ILE A 117 40.95 33.43 0.28
CA ILE A 117 40.64 34.79 0.74
C ILE A 117 41.21 35.02 2.15
N ILE A 118 41.07 34.05 3.07
CA ILE A 118 41.60 34.16 4.43
C ILE A 118 43.12 34.26 4.42
N ILE A 119 43.81 33.41 3.63
CA ILE A 119 45.27 33.45 3.51
C ILE A 119 45.73 34.82 2.99
N LEU A 120 45.07 35.34 1.94
CA LEU A 120 45.37 36.65 1.37
C LEU A 120 45.21 37.77 2.42
N ILE A 121 44.12 37.74 3.21
CA ILE A 121 43.88 38.72 4.27
C ILE A 121 45.00 38.66 5.32
N ILE A 122 45.42 37.46 5.73
CA ILE A 122 46.51 37.28 6.70
C ILE A 122 47.82 37.84 6.16
N GLU A 123 48.15 37.58 4.90
CA GLU A 123 49.35 38.11 4.25
C GLU A 123 49.32 39.64 4.16
N VAL A 124 48.20 40.22 3.75
CA VAL A 124 48.01 41.68 3.67
C VAL A 124 48.11 42.32 5.06
N LEU A 125 47.53 41.69 6.09
CA LEU A 125 47.64 42.17 7.48
C LEU A 125 49.07 42.07 8.02
N ARG A 126 49.82 41.04 7.63
CA ARG A 126 51.24 40.90 7.98
C ARG A 126 52.09 41.97 7.29
N LEU A 127 51.76 42.34 6.05
CA LEU A 127 52.43 43.41 5.32
C LEU A 127 52.09 44.81 5.86
N ARG A 128 50.86 45.03 6.36
CA ARG A 128 50.42 46.31 6.93
C ARG A 128 50.96 46.57 8.35
N LYS A 129 51.38 45.52 9.06
CA LYS A 129 51.96 45.61 10.41
C LYS A 129 53.50 45.68 10.43
N ARG A 130 54.14 45.74 9.27
CA ARG A 130 55.55 46.15 9.10
C ARG A 130 55.59 47.60 8.62
#